data_AF-U7R0L9-F1
#
_entry.id   AF-U7R0L9-F1
#
_cell.length_a   1.000
_cell.length_b   1.000
_cell.length_c   1.000
_cell.angle_alpha   90.00
_cell.angle_beta   90.00
_cell.angle_gamma   90.00
#
_symmetry.space_group_name_H-M   'P 1'
#
loop_
_entity.id
_entity.type
_entity.pdbx_description
1 polymer ?
#
loop_
_entity_poly.entity_id
_entity_poly.type
_entity_poly.pdbx_seq_one_letter_code
_entity_poly.pdbx_strand_id
1 'polypeptide(L)' 'MSEQIYENGRRKIARECLSELTALNKYDDKAATAILDKYTPQFKLIMSEHQKKKASPKGWLSQYVRNLQKECKNG' A
#
# COMPACT_ATOMS: atom_id res chain seq x y z
N MET A 1 0.16 19.19 10.26
CA MET A 1 -0.35 17.81 10.10
C MET A 1 0.59 16.89 10.85
N SER A 2 0.12 16.17 11.87
CA SER A 2 0.97 15.27 12.65
C SER A 2 1.37 14.03 11.84
N GLU A 3 2.56 13.48 12.08
CA GLU A 3 3.06 12.26 11.42
C GLU A 3 2.08 11.08 11.51
N GLN A 4 1.31 11.01 12.60
CA GLN A 4 0.24 10.05 12.83
C GLN A 4 -0.88 10.13 11.78
N ILE A 5 -1.29 11.34 11.36
CA ILE A 5 -2.34 11.51 10.33
C ILE A 5 -1.85 10.93 9.00
N TYR A 6 -0.58 11.17 8.66
CA TYR A 6 0.03 10.63 7.46
C TYR A 6 0.23 9.12 7.55
N GLU A 7 0.65 8.57 8.70
CA GLU A 7 0.73 7.11 8.89
C GLU A 7 -0.63 6.43 8.77
N ASN A 8 -1.66 7.01 9.40
CA ASN A 8 -3.00 6.47 9.34
C ASN A 8 -3.55 6.51 7.91
N GLY A 9 -3.26 7.58 7.16
CA GLY A 9 -3.56 7.68 5.73
C GLY A 9 -2.84 6.60 4.90
N ARG A 10 -1.54 6.38 5.14
CA ARG A 10 -0.73 5.36 4.44
C ARG A 10 -1.26 3.96 4.70
N ARG A 11 -1.57 3.66 5.97
CA ARG A 11 -2.14 2.38 6.37
C ARG A 11 -3.53 2.16 5.79
N LYS A 12 -4.36 3.21 5.70
CA LYS A 12 -5.69 3.15 5.06
C LYS A 12 -5.57 2.79 3.58
N ILE A 13 -4.75 3.50 2.81
CA ILE A 13 -4.54 3.22 1.38
C ILE A 13 -4.02 1.80 1.17
N ALA A 14 -3.04 1.35 1.98
CA ALA A 14 -2.51 0.00 1.90
C ALA A 14 -3.56 -1.07 2.27
N ARG A 15 -4.45 -0.80 3.23
CA ARG A 15 -5.59 -1.67 3.59
C ARG A 15 -6.58 -1.79 2.46
N GLU A 16 -6.95 -0.70 1.80
CA GLU A 16 -7.86 -0.72 0.66
C GLU A 16 -7.25 -1.48 -0.52
N CYS A 17 -5.97 -1.22 -0.81
CA CYS A 17 -5.22 -1.98 -1.80
C CYS A 17 -5.19 -3.48 -1.47
N LEU A 18 -4.91 -3.85 -0.22
CA LEU A 18 -4.94 -5.25 0.22
C LEU A 18 -6.34 -5.85 0.07
N SER A 19 -7.40 -5.12 0.42
CA SER A 19 -8.79 -5.59 0.32
C SER A 19 -9.15 -5.92 -1.13
N GLU A 20 -8.80 -5.05 -2.09
CA GLU A 20 -8.99 -5.34 -3.52
C GLU A 20 -8.15 -6.53 -3.97
N LEU A 21 -6.89 -6.63 -3.53
CA LEU A 21 -6.02 -7.77 -3.83
C LEU A 21 -6.57 -9.09 -3.28
N THR A 22 -7.16 -9.10 -2.08
CA THR A 22 -7.79 -10.29 -1.49
C THR A 22 -9.14 -10.62 -2.11
N ALA A 23 -9.83 -9.63 -2.68
CA ALA A 23 -11.07 -9.85 -3.43
C ALA A 23 -10.82 -10.51 -4.79
N LEU A 24 -9.57 -10.53 -5.27
CA LEU A 24 -9.19 -11.32 -6.44
C LEU A 24 -9.34 -12.80 -6.12
N ASN A 25 -10.17 -13.49 -6.90
CA ASN A 25 -10.41 -14.94 -6.76
C ASN A 25 -9.13 -15.79 -6.92
N LYS A 26 -8.15 -15.28 -7.67
CA LYS A 26 -6.79 -15.82 -7.76
C LYS A 26 -5.80 -14.66 -7.75
N TYR A 27 -4.66 -14.85 -7.10
CA TYR A 27 -3.57 -13.90 -7.18
C TYR A 27 -3.04 -13.85 -8.62
N ASP A 28 -3.28 -12.73 -9.29
CA ASP A 28 -2.79 -12.45 -10.63
C ASP A 28 -1.84 -11.25 -10.56
N ASP A 29 -0.62 -11.42 -11.05
CA ASP A 29 0.43 -10.40 -10.93
C ASP A 29 0.10 -9.12 -11.73
N LYS A 30 -0.63 -9.25 -12.84
CA LYS A 30 -1.07 -8.11 -13.64
C LYS A 30 -2.19 -7.37 -12.94
N ALA A 31 -3.19 -8.07 -12.41
CA ALA A 31 -4.26 -7.48 -11.62
C ALA A 31 -3.69 -6.82 -10.35
N ALA A 32 -2.76 -7.48 -9.68
CA ALA A 32 -2.10 -6.94 -8.50
C ALA A 32 -1.30 -5.67 -8.84
N THR A 33 -0.57 -5.69 -9.95
CA THR A 33 0.13 -4.51 -10.46
C THR A 33 -0.83 -3.37 -10.78
N ALA A 34 -1.98 -3.65 -11.43
CA ALA A 34 -2.97 -2.63 -11.77
C ALA A 34 -3.62 -2.00 -10.52
N ILE A 35 -3.94 -2.81 -9.51
CA ILE A 35 -4.46 -2.33 -8.22
C ILE A 35 -3.41 -1.46 -7.53
N LEU A 36 -2.16 -1.94 -7.43
CA LEU A 36 -1.07 -1.14 -6.86
C LEU A 36 -0.89 0.18 -7.61
N ASP A 37 -0.96 0.18 -8.94
CA ASP A 37 -0.80 1.38 -9.76
C ASP A 37 -1.92 2.41 -9.50
N LYS A 38 -3.17 1.95 -9.35
CA LYS A 38 -4.33 2.78 -8.97
C LYS A 38 -4.13 3.51 -7.64
N TYR A 39 -3.50 2.85 -6.65
CA TYR A 39 -3.27 3.41 -5.31
C TYR A 39 -1.93 4.14 -5.15
N THR A 40 -0.96 3.87 -6.03
CA THR A 40 0.38 4.50 -6.03
C THR A 40 0.35 6.03 -6.04
N PRO A 41 -0.44 6.74 -6.87
CA PRO A 41 -0.44 8.20 -6.87
C PRO A 41 -0.99 8.78 -5.57
N GLN A 42 -2.04 8.17 -5.00
CA GLN A 42 -2.62 8.59 -3.72
C GLN A 42 -1.62 8.37 -2.58
N PHE A 43 -0.93 7.23 -2.58
CA PHE A 43 0.12 6.92 -1.61
C PHE A 43 1.28 7.92 -1.69
N LYS A 44 1.70 8.31 -2.91
CA LYS A 44 2.77 9.29 -3.14
C LYS A 44 2.48 10.67 -2.54
N LEU A 45 1.21 11.09 -2.52
CA LEU A 45 0.82 12.41 -1.97
C LEU A 45 1.05 12.49 -0.46
N ILE A 46 0.86 11.38 0.25
CA ILE A 46 0.99 11.30 1.72
C ILE A 46 2.34 10.74 2.18
N MET A 47 3.25 10.45 1.24
CA MET A 47 4.63 10.09 1.54
C MET A 47 5.46 11.32 1.93
N SER A 48 6.26 11.17 2.98
CA SER A 48 7.30 12.14 3.35
C SER A 48 8.44 12.12 2.33
N GLU A 49 9.14 13.25 2.17
CA GLU A 49 10.28 13.38 1.26
C GLU A 49 11.39 12.37 1.55
N HIS A 50 11.64 12.07 2.82
CA HIS A 50 12.61 11.07 3.23
C HIS A 50 12.26 9.66 2.71
N GLN A 51 10.97 9.30 2.67
CA GLN A 51 10.53 8.02 2.10
C GLN A 51 10.67 8.01 0.57
N LYS A 52 10.36 9.14 -0.09
CA LYS A 52 10.51 9.30 -1.55
C LYS A 52 11.97 9.17 -1.99
N LYS A 53 12.93 9.58 -1.15
CA LYS A 53 14.37 9.40 -1.40
C LYS A 53 14.85 7.96 -1.23
N LYS A 54 14.21 7.16 -0.36
CA LYS A 54 14.62 5.78 -0.08
C LYS A 54 14.11 4.75 -1.08
N ALA A 55 12.88 4.92 -1.57
CA ALA A 55 12.29 3.99 -2.53
C ALA A 55 11.10 4.61 -3.27
N SER A 56 10.77 4.01 -4.42
CA SER A 56 9.58 4.38 -5.18
C SER A 56 8.30 4.18 -4.37
N PRO A 57 7.26 5.03 -4.56
CA PRO A 57 5.98 4.92 -3.85
C PRO A 57 5.32 3.55 -4.01
N LYS A 58 5.44 2.96 -5.20
CA LYS A 58 4.97 1.60 -5.48
C LYS A 58 5.67 0.53 -4.65
N GLY A 59 6.98 0.70 -4.41
CA GLY A 59 7.76 -0.21 -3.57
C GLY A 59 7.32 -0.14 -2.10
N TRP A 60 7.15 1.07 -1.57
CA TRP A 60 6.61 1.28 -0.23
C TRP A 60 5.19 0.72 -0.08
N LEU A 61 4.30 0.99 -1.04
CA LEU A 61 2.93 0.50 -1.04
C LEU A 61 2.90 -1.04 -1.05
N SER A 62 3.67 -1.68 -1.95
CA SER A 62 3.77 -3.13 -2.04
C SER A 62 4.27 -3.75 -0.74
N GLN A 63 5.26 -3.13 -0.09
CA GLN A 63 5.78 -3.60 1.20
C GLN A 63 4.73 -3.47 2.30
N TYR A 64 4.05 -2.33 2.41
CA TYR A 64 2.97 -2.14 3.39
C TYR A 64 1.84 -3.16 3.21
N VAL A 65 1.40 -3.39 1.97
CA VAL A 65 0.38 -4.39 1.62
C VAL A 65 0.82 -5.78 2.05
N ARG A 66 2.07 -6.19 1.76
CA ARG A 66 2.60 -7.50 2.17
C ARG A 66 2.69 -7.64 3.69
N ASN A 67 3.10 -6.60 4.39
CA ASN A 67 3.13 -6.58 5.85
C ASN A 67 1.72 -6.78 6.42
N LEU A 68 0.73 -6.01 5.94
CA LEU A 68 -0.67 -6.15 6.35
C LEU A 68 -1.24 -7.53 6.01
N GLN A 69 -0.88 -8.09 4.86
CA GLN A 69 -1.29 -9.44 4.47
C GLN A 69 -0.74 -10.50 5.43
N LYS A 70 0.53 -10.36 5.85
CA LYS A 70 1.14 -11.24 6.85
C LYS A 70 0.44 -11.10 8.21
N GLU A 71 0.16 -9.87 8.66
CA GLU A 71 -0.59 -9.66 9.91
C GLU A 71 -1.98 -10.31 9.86
N CYS A 72 -2.70 -10.17 8.75
CA CYS A 72 -4.03 -10.75 8.57
C CYS A 72 -4.02 -12.29 8.50
N LYS A 73 -2.92 -12.90 8.09
CA LYS A 73 -2.78 -14.37 7.96
C LYS A 73 -2.26 -15.02 9.25
N ASN A 74 -1.58 -14.27 10.10
CA ASN A 74 -0.98 -14.74 11.36
C ASN A 74 -1.78 -14.34 12.61
N GLY A 75 -2.92 -13.64 12.44
CA GLY A 75 -3.81 -13.21 13.53
C GLY A 75 -5.05 -14.07 13.68
#